data_AF-A0A4Q6I7V2-F1
#
_entry.id   AF-A0A4Q6I7V2-F1
#
_cell.length_a   1.000
_cell.length_b   1.000
_cell.length_c   1.000
_cell.angle_alpha   90.00
_cell.angle_beta   90.00
_cell.angle_gamma   90.00
#
_symmetry.space_group_name_H-M   'P 1'
#
loop_
_entity.id
_entity.type
_entity.pdbx_description
1 polymer ?
#
loop_
_entity_poly.entity_id
_entity_poly.type
_entity_poly.pdbx_seq_one_letter_code
_entity_poly.pdbx_strand_id
1 'polypeptide(L)'
;MNSKKIFFILGSMLVCLAAYLPIQSLSESNNVIYNTKHTGLYISGQYKPSVSHFSDFSVKETYVNTEALFGLKQGISSILRSSATTQQVENFNVPYTAKFQDSLASFSVAVGYIAHHGPRIEVEGSYEEFDVKNPGNYTTTDAHRYIALAREKDQIYQTYPTTNKYVIIKNNGISVVSIIINGCYDIALNDSKILPYICAGFGGDFIEFFSAIRFKFAYQGKIGISYPLSSNTILFADGYYHKVISSQFKNLNVEHVVTDLTEFKVTSAIASLNIEYLGGEFGLKFIF
;
A
#
# COMPACT_ATOMS: atom_id res chain seq x y z
N MET A 1 14.91 11.61 -7.97
CA MET A 1 13.44 11.78 -8.12
C MET A 1 12.80 11.09 -6.92
N ASN A 2 11.92 11.75 -6.16
CA ASN A 2 11.29 11.14 -4.98
C ASN A 2 10.44 9.94 -5.43
N SER A 3 10.59 8.78 -4.78
CA SER A 3 9.89 7.54 -5.12
C SER A 3 8.36 7.74 -5.15
N LYS A 4 7.81 8.54 -4.22
CA LYS A 4 6.40 8.97 -4.25
C LYS A 4 5.97 9.68 -5.54
N LYS A 5 6.86 10.47 -6.18
CA LYS A 5 6.54 11.12 -7.47
C LYS A 5 6.46 10.11 -8.60
N ILE A 6 7.29 9.05 -8.57
CA ILE A 6 7.25 7.98 -9.57
C ILE A 6 5.93 7.22 -9.45
N PHE A 7 5.54 6.84 -8.24
CA PHE A 7 4.26 6.18 -7.98
C PHE A 7 3.05 7.03 -8.35
N PHE A 8 3.07 8.32 -8.01
CA PHE A 8 2.03 9.26 -8.43
C PHE A 8 1.94 9.39 -9.97
N ILE A 9 3.08 9.42 -10.67
CA ILE A 9 3.12 9.44 -12.13
C ILE A 9 2.59 8.12 -12.71
N LEU A 10 2.98 6.96 -12.17
CA LEU A 10 2.49 5.65 -12.60
C LEU A 10 0.97 5.51 -12.39
N GLY A 11 0.46 5.93 -11.23
CA GLY A 11 -0.98 5.96 -10.95
C GLY A 11 -1.73 6.93 -11.87
N SER A 12 -1.19 8.14 -12.09
CA SER A 12 -1.75 9.12 -13.02
C SER A 12 -1.74 8.64 -14.47
N MET A 13 -0.69 7.94 -14.91
CA MET A 13 -0.61 7.32 -16.23
C MET A 13 -1.64 6.21 -16.41
N LEU A 14 -1.87 5.37 -15.39
CA LEU A 14 -2.93 4.36 -15.41
C LEU A 14 -4.32 4.99 -15.59
N VAL A 15 -4.62 6.05 -14.83
CA VAL A 15 -5.89 6.79 -14.92
C VAL A 15 -6.05 7.46 -16.30
N CYS A 16 -4.99 8.08 -16.82
CA CYS A 16 -5.01 8.67 -18.15
C CYS A 16 -5.23 7.60 -19.24
N LEU A 17 -4.56 6.45 -19.13
CA LEU A 17 -4.71 5.36 -20.09
C LEU A 17 -6.16 4.83 -20.11
N ALA A 18 -6.83 4.77 -18.96
CA ALA A 18 -8.25 4.45 -18.87
C ALA A 18 -9.16 5.55 -19.45
N ALA A 19 -8.80 6.83 -19.29
CA ALA A 19 -9.56 7.97 -19.82
C ALA A 19 -9.39 8.18 -21.33
N TYR A 20 -8.29 7.70 -21.93
CA TYR A 20 -8.00 7.78 -23.37
C TYR A 20 -8.46 6.55 -24.17
N LEU A 21 -9.14 5.59 -23.55
CA LEU A 21 -9.81 4.54 -24.31
C LEU A 21 -10.87 5.20 -25.22
N PRO A 22 -10.87 4.90 -26.52
CA PRO A 22 -11.79 5.51 -27.45
C PRO A 22 -13.21 5.18 -27.02
N ILE A 23 -13.95 6.20 -26.55
CA ILE A 23 -15.40 6.19 -26.44
C ILE A 23 -15.95 6.26 -27.88
N GLN A 24 -15.66 5.26 -28.71
CA GLN A 24 -16.50 5.05 -29.88
C GLN A 24 -17.82 4.50 -29.35
N SER A 25 -18.88 5.25 -29.62
CA SER A 25 -20.25 5.05 -29.15
C SER A 25 -20.69 3.58 -29.26
N LEU A 26 -20.73 2.88 -28.13
CA LEU A 26 -21.35 1.56 -28.02
C LEU A 26 -22.83 1.74 -27.65
N SER A 27 -23.62 2.17 -28.63
CA SER A 27 -25.08 2.09 -28.57
C SER A 27 -25.54 1.22 -29.72
N GLU A 28 -25.48 -0.10 -29.53
CA GLU A 28 -26.41 -1.00 -30.22
C GLU A 28 -27.42 -1.46 -29.18
N SER A 29 -28.62 -0.86 -29.23
CA SER A 29 -29.78 -1.31 -28.48
C SER A 29 -30.31 -2.58 -29.15
N ASN A 30 -29.67 -3.71 -28.84
CA ASN A 30 -30.23 -5.02 -29.15
C ASN A 30 -30.98 -5.50 -27.90
N ASN A 31 -32.29 -5.75 -28.06
CA ASN A 31 -33.14 -6.36 -27.05
C ASN A 31 -32.41 -7.57 -26.45
N VAL A 32 -31.98 -7.44 -25.20
CA VAL A 32 -31.15 -8.44 -24.52
C VAL A 32 -31.99 -9.69 -24.32
N ILE A 33 -31.75 -10.71 -25.15
CA ILE A 33 -32.12 -12.08 -24.82
C ILE A 33 -31.29 -12.43 -23.59
N TYR A 34 -31.98 -12.65 -22.46
CA TYR A 34 -31.47 -12.91 -21.10
C TYR A 34 -30.55 -14.14 -20.95
N ASN A 35 -30.06 -14.71 -22.06
CA ASN A 35 -29.31 -15.95 -22.13
C ASN A 35 -27.98 -15.84 -22.90
N THR A 36 -27.55 -14.63 -23.28
CA THR A 36 -26.25 -14.44 -23.93
C THR A 36 -25.16 -14.38 -22.87
N LYS A 37 -24.43 -15.49 -22.71
CA LYS A 37 -23.23 -15.53 -21.86
C LYS A 37 -22.20 -14.56 -22.43
N HIS A 38 -21.79 -13.57 -21.64
CA HIS A 38 -20.70 -12.68 -21.97
C HIS A 38 -19.43 -13.51 -22.22
N THR A 39 -18.84 -13.36 -23.40
CA THR A 39 -17.57 -13.97 -23.77
C THR A 39 -16.80 -12.95 -24.57
N GLY A 40 -15.55 -12.74 -24.24
CA GLY A 40 -14.73 -11.73 -24.89
C GLY A 40 -13.70 -11.13 -23.96
N LEU A 41 -12.89 -10.27 -24.57
CA LEU A 41 -11.93 -9.45 -23.84
C LEU A 41 -12.69 -8.33 -23.14
N TYR A 42 -12.23 -7.92 -21.97
CA TYR A 42 -12.76 -6.75 -21.29
C TYR A 42 -11.67 -5.92 -20.65
N ILE A 43 -12.00 -4.66 -20.44
CA ILE A 43 -11.28 -3.73 -19.59
C ILE A 43 -12.15 -3.32 -18.43
N SER A 44 -11.55 -3.16 -17.25
CA SER A 44 -12.22 -2.63 -16.08
C SER A 44 -11.45 -1.49 -15.43
N GLY A 45 -12.21 -0.59 -14.83
CA GLY A 45 -11.71 0.38 -13.88
C GLY A 45 -12.54 0.30 -12.61
N GLN A 46 -11.88 0.31 -11.46
CA GLN A 46 -12.53 0.17 -10.16
C GLN A 46 -11.88 1.05 -9.09
N TYR A 47 -12.73 1.66 -8.28
CA TYR A 47 -12.34 2.29 -7.02
C TYR A 47 -12.10 1.21 -5.96
N LYS A 48 -10.99 1.29 -5.23
CA LYS A 48 -10.44 0.15 -4.45
C LYS A 48 -10.06 0.50 -3.00
N PRO A 49 -10.92 1.14 -2.18
CA PRO A 49 -10.57 1.51 -0.81
C PRO A 49 -10.14 0.30 0.04
N SER A 50 -9.14 0.49 0.91
CA SER A 50 -8.50 -0.58 1.70
C SER A 50 -8.33 -0.19 3.16
N VAL A 51 -8.64 -1.11 4.07
CA VAL A 51 -8.35 -1.05 5.50
C VAL A 51 -7.08 -1.85 5.78
N SER A 52 -6.11 -1.19 6.43
CA SER A 52 -4.82 -1.80 6.75
C SER A 52 -4.91 -2.73 7.97
N HIS A 53 -4.26 -3.90 7.89
CA HIS A 53 -4.10 -4.81 9.01
C HIS A 53 -2.61 -5.16 9.19
N PHE A 54 -1.76 -4.13 9.27
CA PHE A 54 -0.32 -4.34 9.35
C PHE A 54 0.12 -4.74 10.76
N SER A 55 1.03 -5.71 10.84
CA SER A 55 1.49 -6.29 12.11
C SER A 55 3.00 -6.53 12.13
N ASP A 56 3.53 -6.89 13.31
CA ASP A 56 4.94 -7.23 13.54
C ASP A 56 5.94 -6.16 13.07
N PHE A 57 5.56 -4.88 13.24
CA PHE A 57 6.45 -3.77 12.95
C PHE A 57 7.69 -3.82 13.85
N SER A 58 8.85 -3.84 13.23
CA SER A 58 10.13 -3.55 13.89
C SER A 58 11.07 -2.89 12.90
N VAL A 59 12.02 -2.12 13.41
CA VAL A 59 13.11 -1.57 12.60
C VAL A 59 14.38 -1.60 13.44
N LYS A 60 15.50 -1.95 12.82
CA LYS A 60 16.81 -1.98 13.47
C LYS A 60 17.91 -1.63 12.49
N GLU A 61 19.04 -1.21 13.00
CA GLU A 61 20.27 -1.09 12.21
C GLU A 61 20.70 -2.47 11.69
N THR A 62 21.35 -2.50 10.52
CA THR A 62 21.68 -3.77 9.84
C THR A 62 22.73 -4.60 10.60
N TYR A 63 23.73 -3.93 11.16
CA TYR A 63 24.89 -4.56 11.81
C TYR A 63 25.02 -4.24 13.31
N VAL A 64 24.12 -3.42 13.83
CA VAL A 64 24.13 -2.96 15.22
C VAL A 64 22.78 -3.27 15.85
N ASN A 65 22.82 -3.73 17.09
CA ASN A 65 21.59 -4.02 17.81
C ASN A 65 20.85 -2.71 18.13
N THR A 66 19.53 -2.71 17.93
CA THR A 66 18.67 -1.59 18.33
C THR A 66 17.85 -2.04 19.53
N GLU A 67 18.09 -1.43 20.68
CA GLU A 67 17.44 -1.78 21.95
C GLU A 67 16.01 -1.21 22.07
N ALA A 68 15.77 -0.04 21.48
CA ALA A 68 14.47 0.61 21.51
C ALA A 68 14.26 1.58 20.36
N LEU A 69 12.99 1.87 20.10
CA LEU A 69 12.53 2.85 19.14
C LEU A 69 11.85 3.99 19.87
N PHE A 70 12.34 5.20 19.65
CA PHE A 70 11.77 6.40 20.22
C PHE A 70 11.32 7.36 19.11
N GLY A 71 10.10 7.86 19.19
CA GLY A 71 9.56 8.92 18.36
C GLY A 71 9.84 10.29 18.97
N LEU A 72 9.76 11.32 18.13
CA LEU A 72 9.85 12.70 18.59
C LEU A 72 8.70 13.06 19.54
N LYS A 73 8.99 13.88 20.55
CA LYS A 73 7.98 14.41 21.48
C LYS A 73 7.03 15.40 20.81
N GLN A 74 5.86 15.55 21.43
CA GLN A 74 4.88 16.58 21.04
C GLN A 74 5.41 17.99 21.40
N GLY A 75 4.94 19.01 20.69
CA GLY A 75 5.26 20.41 20.99
C GLY A 75 6.62 20.92 20.49
N ILE A 76 7.34 20.16 19.66
CA ILE A 76 8.55 20.64 18.99
C ILE A 76 8.17 21.76 18.01
N SER A 77 8.91 22.86 18.01
CA SER A 77 8.64 24.07 17.22
C SER A 77 9.19 24.03 15.78
N SER A 78 10.22 23.22 15.50
CA SER A 78 10.72 22.99 14.14
C SER A 78 11.52 21.68 14.01
N ILE A 79 11.31 20.99 12.87
CA ILE A 79 12.13 19.85 12.43
C ILE A 79 13.14 20.36 11.38
N LEU A 80 13.85 21.44 11.69
CA LEU A 80 14.93 21.88 10.81
C LEU A 80 15.96 20.76 10.78
N ARG A 81 16.16 20.18 9.59
CA ARG A 81 17.11 19.09 9.30
C ARG A 81 18.58 19.46 9.63
N SER A 82 18.82 20.68 10.11
CA SER A 82 20.08 21.17 10.67
C SER A 82 20.04 21.21 12.21
N SER A 83 20.55 20.14 12.80
CA SER A 83 21.55 20.18 13.89
C SER A 83 21.18 20.60 15.33
N ALA A 84 19.93 20.88 15.72
CA ALA A 84 19.63 21.14 17.14
C ALA A 84 18.53 20.24 17.72
N THR A 85 17.34 20.23 17.11
CA THR A 85 16.18 19.49 17.64
C THR A 85 16.31 17.98 17.49
N THR A 86 16.88 17.49 16.39
CA THR A 86 17.12 16.07 16.16
C THR A 86 18.43 15.56 16.77
N GLN A 87 19.30 16.45 17.27
CA GLN A 87 20.51 16.08 18.01
C GLN A 87 20.26 15.95 19.52
N GLN A 88 19.26 16.65 20.04
CA GLN A 88 18.82 16.55 21.43
C GLN A 88 18.09 15.22 21.66
N VAL A 89 18.76 14.30 22.35
CA VAL A 89 18.21 12.98 22.71
C VAL A 89 16.89 13.06 23.48
N GLU A 90 16.74 14.07 24.33
CA GLU A 90 15.53 14.30 25.14
C GLU A 90 14.28 14.59 24.30
N ASN A 91 14.46 14.95 23.03
CA ASN A 91 13.33 15.13 22.12
C ASN A 91 12.80 13.78 21.61
N PHE A 92 13.55 12.69 21.73
CA PHE A 92 13.12 11.34 21.38
C PHE A 92 12.77 10.57 22.65
N ASN A 93 11.59 10.84 23.22
CA ASN A 93 11.17 10.26 24.50
C ASN A 93 9.83 9.52 24.47
N VAL A 94 9.26 9.33 23.27
CA VAL A 94 7.96 8.65 23.10
C VAL A 94 8.23 7.25 22.54
N PRO A 95 7.82 6.15 23.18
CA PRO A 95 7.94 4.82 22.59
C PRO A 95 7.26 4.77 21.21
N TYR A 96 7.97 4.29 20.20
CA TYR A 96 7.46 4.30 18.82
C TYR A 96 6.94 2.94 18.37
N THR A 97 5.68 2.93 17.93
CA THR A 97 5.06 1.82 17.19
C THR A 97 4.43 2.38 15.93
N ALA A 98 4.78 1.83 14.76
CA ALA A 98 4.19 2.27 13.51
C ALA A 98 2.68 1.95 13.49
N LYS A 99 1.88 2.96 13.17
CA LYS A 99 0.46 2.81 12.84
C LYS A 99 0.23 3.48 11.51
N PHE A 100 -0.64 2.90 10.69
CA PHE A 100 -0.91 3.38 9.35
C PHE A 100 -2.38 3.78 9.22
N GLN A 101 -2.64 4.67 8.27
CA GLN A 101 -3.98 5.08 7.86
C GLN A 101 -4.48 4.13 6.79
N ASP A 102 -5.79 4.00 6.70
CA ASP A 102 -6.45 3.23 5.65
C ASP A 102 -6.34 3.97 4.31
N SER A 103 -6.24 3.21 3.22
CA SER A 103 -6.15 3.77 1.88
C SER A 103 -7.55 4.07 1.36
N LEU A 104 -7.95 5.34 1.42
CA LEU A 104 -9.28 5.76 0.95
C LEU A 104 -9.30 6.01 -0.56
N ALA A 105 -8.21 6.46 -1.18
CA ALA A 105 -8.21 6.92 -2.58
C ALA A 105 -7.44 5.98 -3.52
N SER A 106 -7.55 4.66 -3.32
CA SER A 106 -6.94 3.66 -4.20
C SER A 106 -7.75 3.45 -5.48
N PHE A 107 -7.06 3.14 -6.57
CA PHE A 107 -7.68 2.79 -7.84
C PHE A 107 -6.98 1.58 -8.47
N SER A 108 -7.74 0.83 -9.26
CA SER A 108 -7.25 -0.33 -9.99
C SER A 108 -7.83 -0.35 -11.40
N VAL A 109 -7.03 -0.83 -12.34
CA VAL A 109 -7.45 -1.17 -13.70
C VAL A 109 -7.18 -2.64 -13.93
N ALA A 110 -8.01 -3.27 -14.75
CA ALA A 110 -7.73 -4.63 -15.17
C ALA A 110 -8.07 -4.88 -16.63
N VAL A 111 -7.33 -5.81 -17.23
CA VAL A 111 -7.65 -6.39 -18.54
C VAL A 111 -7.89 -7.86 -18.33
N GLY A 112 -9.02 -8.36 -18.83
CA GLY A 112 -9.35 -9.76 -18.65
C GLY A 112 -10.06 -10.37 -19.84
N TYR A 113 -10.31 -11.66 -19.73
CA TYR A 113 -11.01 -12.46 -20.72
C TYR A 113 -12.03 -13.35 -20.00
N ILE A 114 -13.29 -13.29 -20.46
CA ILE A 114 -14.35 -14.18 -19.99
C ILE A 114 -14.45 -15.33 -20.99
N ALA A 115 -14.15 -16.54 -20.55
CA ALA A 115 -14.23 -17.71 -21.41
C ALA A 115 -15.66 -18.23 -21.56
N HIS A 116 -15.92 -18.89 -22.69
CA HIS A 116 -17.14 -19.66 -22.88
C HIS A 116 -17.26 -20.70 -21.74
N HIS A 117 -18.37 -20.65 -20.99
CA HIS A 117 -18.68 -21.52 -19.84
C HIS A 117 -18.14 -21.08 -18.46
N GLY A 118 -17.70 -19.83 -18.28
CA GLY A 118 -17.69 -19.19 -16.95
C GLY A 118 -16.35 -18.90 -16.26
N PRO A 119 -15.19 -19.49 -16.60
CA PRO A 119 -13.93 -19.04 -16.01
C PRO A 119 -13.50 -17.71 -16.63
N ARG A 120 -12.95 -16.83 -15.79
CA ARG A 120 -12.45 -15.51 -16.18
C ARG A 120 -11.01 -15.36 -15.71
N ILE A 121 -10.13 -14.88 -16.58
CA ILE A 121 -8.76 -14.52 -16.22
C ILE A 121 -8.63 -13.01 -16.31
N GLU A 122 -8.00 -12.39 -15.32
CA GLU A 122 -7.87 -10.95 -15.21
C GLU A 122 -6.44 -10.59 -14.78
N VAL A 123 -5.81 -9.65 -15.48
CA VAL A 123 -4.56 -9.02 -15.04
C VAL A 123 -4.93 -7.66 -14.47
N GLU A 124 -4.75 -7.51 -13.17
CA GLU A 124 -5.06 -6.30 -12.41
C GLU A 124 -3.77 -5.52 -12.08
N GLY A 125 -3.80 -4.21 -12.31
CA GLY A 125 -2.81 -3.26 -11.80
C GLY A 125 -3.46 -2.27 -10.83
N SER A 126 -2.95 -2.16 -9.61
CA SER A 126 -3.50 -1.26 -8.58
C SER A 126 -2.44 -0.36 -7.94
N TYR A 127 -2.90 0.74 -7.36
CA TYR A 127 -2.11 1.63 -6.51
C TYR A 127 -2.84 1.90 -5.19
N GLU A 128 -2.16 1.66 -4.08
CA GLU A 128 -2.63 1.89 -2.71
C GLU A 128 -1.61 2.69 -1.89
N GLU A 129 -2.07 3.65 -1.06
CA GLU A 129 -1.22 4.42 -0.16
C GLU A 129 -1.73 4.36 1.28
N PHE A 130 -0.87 3.89 2.18
CA PHE A 130 -1.11 3.77 3.61
C PHE A 130 -0.17 4.74 4.35
N ASP A 131 -0.67 5.94 4.63
CA ASP A 131 0.14 6.96 5.29
C ASP A 131 0.36 6.66 6.78
N VAL A 132 1.36 7.27 7.42
CA VAL A 132 1.55 7.12 8.87
C VAL A 132 0.40 7.78 9.62
N LYS A 133 -0.19 7.07 10.58
CA LYS A 133 -1.26 7.61 11.42
C LYS A 133 -0.67 8.62 12.41
N ASN A 134 -1.10 9.88 12.29
CA ASN A 134 -0.76 10.90 13.27
C ASN A 134 -1.56 10.60 14.57
N PRO A 135 -0.90 10.35 15.71
CA PRO A 135 -1.60 10.08 16.97
C PRO A 135 -2.23 11.36 17.58
N GLY A 136 -2.10 12.51 16.93
CA GLY A 136 -2.62 13.80 17.40
C GLY A 136 -1.59 14.60 18.21
N ASN A 137 -1.91 15.86 18.49
CA ASN A 137 -1.15 16.76 19.36
C ASN A 137 0.28 17.12 18.91
N TYR A 138 0.63 16.86 17.65
CA TYR A 138 1.85 17.39 17.06
C TYR A 138 1.60 18.76 16.43
N THR A 139 2.32 19.76 16.93
CA THR A 139 2.30 21.13 16.39
C THR A 139 3.06 21.25 15.07
N THR A 140 4.16 20.50 14.95
CA THR A 140 4.96 20.46 13.71
C THR A 140 4.51 19.31 12.81
N THR A 141 4.23 19.64 11.55
CA THR A 141 3.94 18.68 10.49
C THR A 141 5.04 17.62 10.37
N ASP A 142 4.67 16.36 10.18
CA ASP A 142 5.58 15.22 10.03
C ASP A 142 6.47 14.86 11.24
N ALA A 143 6.40 15.55 12.38
CA ALA A 143 7.25 15.23 13.54
C ALA A 143 7.07 13.79 14.03
N HIS A 144 5.83 13.31 14.05
CA HIS A 144 5.46 11.93 14.41
C HIS A 144 6.05 10.84 13.49
N ARG A 145 6.67 11.21 12.37
CA ARG A 145 7.27 10.28 11.42
C ARG A 145 8.74 9.95 11.72
N TYR A 146 9.41 10.76 12.54
CA TYR A 146 10.83 10.58 12.85
C TYR A 146 10.99 9.63 14.02
N ILE A 147 11.91 8.69 13.85
CA ILE A 147 12.19 7.61 14.79
C ILE A 147 13.69 7.60 15.07
N ALA A 148 14.07 7.62 16.33
CA ALA A 148 15.41 7.28 16.80
C ALA A 148 15.50 5.77 17.03
N LEU A 149 16.46 5.13 16.37
CA LEU A 149 16.88 3.76 16.61
C LEU A 149 17.95 3.82 17.69
N ALA A 150 17.58 3.57 18.94
CA ALA A 150 18.49 3.61 20.07
C ALA A 150 19.35 2.34 20.12
N ARG A 151 20.67 2.50 20.09
CA ARG A 151 21.63 1.42 20.36
C ARG A 151 21.72 1.14 21.86
N GLU A 152 21.56 2.19 22.66
CA GLU A 152 21.54 2.15 24.13
C GLU A 152 20.50 3.16 24.63
N LYS A 153 19.80 2.82 25.71
CA LYS A 153 18.89 3.73 26.42
C LYS A 153 19.63 4.47 27.53
N ASP A 154 19.16 5.67 27.86
CA ASP A 154 19.65 6.38 29.04
C ASP A 154 19.60 5.50 30.30
N GLN A 155 20.71 5.45 31.04
CA GLN A 155 20.90 4.49 32.13
C GLN A 155 19.99 4.77 33.34
N ILE A 156 19.54 6.02 33.52
CA ILE A 156 18.76 6.44 34.68
C ILE A 156 17.27 6.33 34.38
N TYR A 157 16.83 6.97 33.31
CA TYR A 157 15.41 7.12 33.00
C TYR A 157 14.93 6.07 31.99
N GLN A 158 15.79 5.54 31.13
CA GLN A 158 15.48 4.60 30.04
C GLN A 158 14.35 5.05 29.09
N THR A 159 14.00 6.34 29.12
CA THR A 159 12.89 6.92 28.36
C THR A 159 13.33 7.58 27.06
N TYR A 160 14.63 7.74 26.84
CA TYR A 160 15.22 8.33 25.64
C TYR A 160 16.58 7.68 25.33
N PRO A 161 17.14 7.83 24.11
CA PRO A 161 18.43 7.24 23.74
C PRO A 161 19.62 7.89 24.45
N THR A 162 20.69 7.13 24.67
CA THR A 162 21.97 7.68 25.12
C THR A 162 22.57 8.61 24.06
N THR A 163 23.19 9.71 24.48
CA THR A 163 23.86 10.67 23.61
C THR A 163 24.84 9.98 22.65
N ASN A 164 24.75 10.32 21.36
CA ASN A 164 25.57 9.73 20.28
C ASN A 164 25.45 8.20 20.08
N LYS A 165 24.48 7.55 20.70
CA LYS A 165 24.22 6.10 20.58
C LYS A 165 22.87 5.80 19.89
N TYR A 166 22.53 6.59 18.88
CA TYR A 166 21.31 6.38 18.09
C TYR A 166 21.45 6.95 16.67
N VAL A 167 20.58 6.47 15.78
CA VAL A 167 20.43 7.00 14.41
C VAL A 167 18.96 7.34 14.16
N ILE A 168 18.69 8.18 13.15
CA ILE A 168 17.32 8.63 12.86
C ILE A 168 16.85 8.08 11.52
N ILE A 169 15.59 7.64 11.48
CA ILE A 169 14.90 7.27 10.25
C ILE A 169 13.54 7.96 10.19
N LYS A 170 13.08 8.31 8.98
CA LYS A 170 11.76 8.89 8.75
C LYS A 170 10.83 7.87 8.11
N ASN A 171 9.72 7.54 8.78
CA ASN A 171 8.65 6.73 8.22
C ASN A 171 7.76 7.57 7.29
N ASN A 172 7.88 7.35 5.98
CA ASN A 172 7.12 8.08 4.96
C ASN A 172 5.76 7.45 4.61
N GLY A 173 5.33 6.45 5.39
CA GLY A 173 4.19 5.61 5.06
C GLY A 173 4.60 4.49 4.11
N ILE A 174 3.58 3.84 3.55
CA ILE A 174 3.73 2.73 2.61
C ILE A 174 2.94 3.06 1.35
N SER A 175 3.58 2.91 0.21
CA SER A 175 2.90 2.95 -1.09
C SER A 175 3.11 1.62 -1.78
N VAL A 176 2.04 1.05 -2.33
CA VAL A 176 2.04 -0.26 -2.99
C VAL A 176 1.55 -0.08 -4.41
N VAL A 177 2.30 -0.58 -5.39
CA VAL A 177 1.77 -0.88 -6.73
C VAL A 177 1.75 -2.37 -6.91
N SER A 178 0.57 -2.90 -7.15
CA SER A 178 0.36 -4.34 -7.28
C SER A 178 0.09 -4.69 -8.73
N ILE A 179 0.66 -5.82 -9.17
CA ILE A 179 0.32 -6.45 -10.45
C ILE A 179 -0.08 -7.89 -10.13
N ILE A 180 -1.37 -8.20 -10.25
CA ILE A 180 -1.95 -9.47 -9.84
C ILE A 180 -2.66 -10.14 -11.02
N ILE A 181 -2.41 -11.43 -11.22
CA ILE A 181 -3.17 -12.26 -12.15
C ILE A 181 -4.24 -13.00 -11.34
N ASN A 182 -5.49 -12.68 -11.59
CA ASN A 182 -6.67 -13.24 -10.95
C ASN A 182 -7.32 -14.31 -11.84
N GLY A 183 -7.54 -15.50 -11.29
CA GLY A 183 -8.45 -16.50 -11.83
C GLY A 183 -9.79 -16.41 -11.10
N CYS A 184 -10.85 -16.13 -11.85
CA CYS A 184 -12.20 -15.91 -11.33
C CYS A 184 -13.17 -16.95 -11.88
N TYR A 185 -14.21 -17.22 -11.11
CA TYR A 185 -15.33 -18.08 -11.51
C TYR A 185 -16.64 -17.39 -11.19
N ASP A 186 -17.46 -17.15 -12.21
CA ASP A 186 -18.79 -16.57 -12.08
C ASP A 186 -19.82 -17.70 -11.85
N ILE A 187 -20.64 -17.57 -10.81
CA ILE A 187 -21.64 -18.54 -10.39
C ILE A 187 -22.99 -18.12 -10.96
N ALA A 188 -23.57 -18.96 -11.80
CA ALA A 188 -24.92 -18.74 -12.32
C ALA A 188 -25.96 -19.17 -11.27
N LEU A 189 -26.78 -18.22 -10.81
CA LEU A 189 -27.96 -18.48 -9.99
C LEU A 189 -29.20 -18.45 -10.88
N ASN A 190 -30.00 -19.53 -10.84
CA ASN A 190 -31.24 -19.64 -11.63
C ASN A 190 -32.14 -18.42 -11.38
N ASP A 191 -32.68 -17.86 -12.46
CA ASP A 191 -33.65 -16.75 -12.49
C ASP A 191 -33.20 -15.39 -11.90
N SER A 192 -31.89 -15.15 -11.72
CA SER A 192 -31.40 -13.87 -11.22
C SER A 192 -30.48 -13.13 -12.19
N LYS A 193 -30.60 -11.80 -12.26
CA LYS A 193 -29.73 -10.92 -13.06
C LYS A 193 -28.36 -10.67 -12.38
N ILE A 194 -28.14 -11.22 -11.18
CA ILE A 194 -26.92 -11.03 -10.40
C ILE A 194 -26.05 -12.27 -10.54
N LEU A 195 -24.76 -12.07 -10.83
CA LEU A 195 -23.76 -13.12 -10.97
C LEU A 195 -22.74 -12.99 -9.83
N PRO A 196 -22.88 -13.77 -8.74
CA PRO A 196 -21.83 -13.88 -7.74
C PRO A 196 -20.55 -14.44 -8.37
N TYR A 197 -19.39 -14.04 -7.85
CA TYR A 197 -18.12 -14.58 -8.28
C TYR A 197 -17.12 -14.66 -7.14
N ILE A 198 -16.15 -15.54 -7.33
CA ILE A 198 -14.98 -15.67 -6.49
C ILE A 198 -13.73 -15.62 -7.36
N CYS A 199 -12.67 -15.00 -6.85
CA CYS A 199 -11.37 -14.96 -7.51
C CYS A 199 -10.26 -15.37 -6.55
N ALA A 200 -9.24 -16.01 -7.10
CA ALA A 200 -7.95 -16.21 -6.46
C ALA A 200 -6.86 -15.70 -7.39
N GLY A 201 -5.93 -14.91 -6.85
CA GLY A 201 -4.88 -14.28 -7.62
C GLY A 201 -3.51 -14.34 -6.98
N PHE A 202 -2.50 -14.25 -7.83
CA PHE A 202 -1.10 -14.22 -7.46
C PHE A 202 -0.36 -13.22 -8.34
N GLY A 203 0.66 -12.58 -7.79
CA GLY A 203 1.51 -11.67 -8.53
C GLY A 203 2.55 -11.03 -7.64
N GLY A 204 2.78 -9.73 -7.81
CA GLY A 204 3.78 -9.04 -7.02
C GLY A 204 3.53 -7.54 -6.88
N ASP A 205 4.18 -7.02 -5.85
CA ASP A 205 4.01 -5.68 -5.33
C ASP A 205 5.35 -4.94 -5.34
N PHE A 206 5.34 -3.74 -5.89
CA PHE A 206 6.39 -2.75 -5.71
C PHE A 206 6.03 -1.89 -4.50
N ILE A 207 6.73 -2.10 -3.40
CA ILE A 207 6.43 -1.48 -2.11
C ILE A 207 7.48 -0.42 -1.82
N GLU A 208 7.05 0.83 -1.69
CA GLU A 208 7.84 1.90 -1.11
C GLU A 208 7.67 1.90 0.41
N PHE A 209 8.77 1.67 1.14
CA PHE A 209 8.80 1.76 2.59
C PHE A 209 10.11 2.40 3.05
N PHE A 210 10.05 3.39 3.95
CA PHE A 210 11.21 4.20 4.35
C PHE A 210 12.01 4.77 3.16
N SER A 211 11.31 5.24 2.12
CA SER A 211 11.89 5.77 0.87
C SER A 211 12.75 4.78 0.08
N ALA A 212 12.61 3.48 0.34
CA ALA A 212 13.21 2.43 -0.47
C ALA A 212 12.11 1.62 -1.17
N ILE A 213 12.30 1.36 -2.46
CA ILE A 213 11.38 0.52 -3.26
C ILE A 213 11.88 -0.93 -3.21
N ARG A 214 10.98 -1.86 -2.91
CA ARG A 214 11.25 -3.30 -2.90
C ARG A 214 10.14 -4.07 -3.58
N PHE A 215 10.51 -4.98 -4.47
CA PHE A 215 9.59 -5.94 -5.04
C PHE A 215 9.36 -7.11 -4.07
N LYS A 216 8.10 -7.52 -3.93
CA LYS A 216 7.69 -8.71 -3.17
C LYS A 216 6.58 -9.45 -3.89
N PHE A 217 6.48 -10.75 -3.69
CA PHE A 217 5.33 -11.49 -4.21
C PHE A 217 4.11 -11.25 -3.31
N ALA A 218 2.92 -11.36 -3.89
CA ALA A 218 1.66 -11.20 -3.17
C ALA A 218 0.59 -12.13 -3.72
N TYR A 219 -0.43 -12.38 -2.90
CA TYR A 219 -1.63 -13.10 -3.31
C TYR A 219 -2.87 -12.32 -2.89
N GLN A 220 -3.94 -12.54 -3.64
CA GLN A 220 -5.18 -11.82 -3.51
C GLN A 220 -6.36 -12.79 -3.60
N GLY A 221 -7.39 -12.57 -2.80
CA GLY A 221 -8.68 -13.26 -2.93
C GLY A 221 -9.78 -12.23 -3.06
N LYS A 222 -10.77 -12.50 -3.91
CA LYS A 222 -11.94 -11.61 -4.09
C LYS A 222 -13.23 -12.40 -4.04
N ILE A 223 -14.28 -11.81 -3.49
CA ILE A 223 -15.64 -12.33 -3.56
C ILE A 223 -16.61 -11.18 -3.81
N GLY A 224 -17.46 -11.33 -4.82
CA GLY A 224 -18.33 -10.24 -5.22
C GLY A 224 -19.51 -10.65 -6.04
N ILE A 225 -20.16 -9.63 -6.59
CA ILE A 225 -21.33 -9.75 -7.45
C ILE A 225 -21.13 -8.88 -8.68
N SER A 226 -21.60 -9.39 -9.82
CA SER A 226 -21.65 -8.69 -11.10
C SER A 226 -23.10 -8.52 -11.54
N TYR A 227 -23.45 -7.34 -12.06
CA TYR A 227 -24.76 -7.00 -12.60
C TYR A 227 -24.59 -6.51 -14.04
N PRO A 228 -24.97 -7.32 -15.04
CA PRO A 228 -24.96 -6.91 -16.44
C PRO A 228 -25.94 -5.75 -16.67
N LEU A 229 -25.42 -4.59 -17.05
CA LEU A 229 -26.22 -3.43 -17.44
C LEU A 229 -26.69 -3.55 -18.90
N SER A 230 -25.82 -4.05 -19.78
CA SER A 230 -26.05 -4.28 -21.21
C SER A 230 -25.29 -5.52 -21.69
N SER A 231 -25.31 -5.82 -22.99
CA SER A 231 -24.49 -6.90 -23.59
C SER A 231 -22.98 -6.70 -23.42
N ASN A 232 -22.53 -5.45 -23.23
CA ASN A 232 -21.12 -5.07 -23.24
C ASN A 232 -20.66 -4.39 -21.95
N THR A 233 -21.56 -4.12 -21.00
CA THR A 233 -21.23 -3.42 -19.76
C THR A 233 -21.72 -4.17 -18.55
N ILE A 234 -20.82 -4.44 -17.60
CA ILE A 234 -21.11 -5.10 -16.33
C ILE A 234 -20.69 -4.18 -15.19
N LEU A 235 -21.61 -3.90 -14.27
CA LEU A 235 -21.32 -3.28 -12.99
C LEU A 235 -20.89 -4.37 -12.00
N PHE A 236 -19.87 -4.13 -11.19
CA PHE A 236 -19.49 -5.09 -10.16
C PHE A 236 -19.13 -4.43 -8.83
N ALA A 237 -19.30 -5.22 -7.78
CA ALA A 237 -18.90 -4.88 -6.43
C ALA A 237 -18.31 -6.13 -5.77
N ASP A 238 -17.15 -6.02 -5.13
CA ASP A 238 -16.53 -7.12 -4.41
C ASP A 238 -15.81 -6.66 -3.14
N GLY A 239 -15.58 -7.62 -2.25
CA GLY A 239 -14.61 -7.50 -1.17
C GLY A 239 -13.37 -8.31 -1.53
N TYR A 240 -12.20 -7.76 -1.21
CA TYR A 240 -10.92 -8.43 -1.45
C TYR A 240 -10.05 -8.48 -0.21
N TYR A 241 -9.20 -9.50 -0.17
CA TYR A 241 -8.09 -9.64 0.76
C TYR A 241 -6.80 -9.66 -0.04
N HIS A 242 -5.80 -8.92 0.41
CA HIS A 242 -4.47 -8.86 -0.21
C HIS A 242 -3.40 -9.10 0.84
N LYS A 243 -2.40 -9.91 0.51
CA LYS A 243 -1.26 -10.19 1.40
C LYS A 243 0.05 -10.30 0.66
N VAL A 244 1.04 -9.59 1.20
CA VAL A 244 2.42 -9.62 0.77
C VAL A 244 3.14 -10.82 1.38
N ILE A 245 3.85 -11.56 0.54
CA ILE A 245 4.73 -12.65 0.94
C ILE A 245 6.06 -12.05 1.41
N SER A 246 6.47 -12.44 2.62
CA SER A 246 7.63 -11.91 3.35
C SER A 246 7.42 -10.53 3.98
N SER A 247 7.85 -10.40 5.23
CA SER A 247 7.74 -9.18 6.02
C SER A 247 9.02 -8.34 6.10
N GLN A 248 10.17 -8.88 5.67
CA GLN A 248 11.45 -8.19 5.83
C GLN A 248 11.78 -7.22 4.69
N PHE A 249 12.20 -6.02 5.03
CA PHE A 249 12.68 -4.98 4.13
C PHE A 249 14.13 -4.64 4.50
N LYS A 250 15.06 -4.93 3.60
CA LYS A 250 16.50 -4.75 3.82
C LYS A 250 17.04 -3.52 3.09
N ASN A 251 18.19 -3.02 3.54
CA ASN A 251 18.91 -1.90 2.94
C ASN A 251 18.06 -0.62 2.88
N LEU A 252 17.35 -0.33 3.98
CA LEU A 252 16.61 0.92 4.14
C LEU A 252 17.59 2.04 4.48
N ASN A 253 17.44 3.19 3.85
CA ASN A 253 18.37 4.30 4.05
C ASN A 253 18.12 4.94 5.43
N VAL A 254 19.20 5.24 6.15
CA VAL A 254 19.14 5.86 7.49
C VAL A 254 19.76 7.25 7.39
N GLU A 255 19.15 8.23 8.04
CA GLU A 255 19.70 9.59 8.11
C GLU A 255 20.59 9.71 9.34
N HIS A 256 21.89 9.96 9.12
CA HIS A 256 22.83 10.25 10.18
C HIS A 256 22.69 11.72 10.59
N VAL A 257 22.23 11.94 11.82
CA VAL A 257 22.14 13.30 12.40
C VAL A 257 23.29 13.58 13.38
N VAL A 258 23.94 12.53 13.88
CA VAL A 258 25.10 12.63 14.77
C VAL A 258 26.38 12.55 13.95
N THR A 259 27.15 13.64 13.93
CA THR A 259 28.43 13.76 13.21
C THR A 259 29.54 12.89 13.83
N ASP A 260 29.51 12.67 15.14
CA ASP A 260 30.49 11.87 15.89
C ASP A 260 29.82 10.65 16.54
N LEU A 261 29.43 9.68 15.71
CA LEU A 261 29.18 8.32 16.20
C LEU A 261 30.53 7.76 16.64
N THR A 262 30.69 7.46 17.92
CA THR A 262 31.91 6.83 18.48
C THR A 262 32.14 5.40 17.98
N GLU A 263 31.16 4.84 17.27
CA GLU A 263 31.18 3.49 16.68
C GLU A 263 30.68 3.51 15.22
N PHE A 264 30.95 2.43 14.48
CA PHE A 264 30.66 2.21 13.06
C PHE A 264 29.49 3.05 12.48
N LYS A 265 29.79 3.82 11.43
CA LYS A 265 28.77 4.46 10.58
C LYS A 265 28.01 3.39 9.81
N VAL A 266 26.88 2.96 10.35
CA VAL A 266 25.97 2.02 9.67
C VAL A 266 25.04 2.78 8.75
N THR A 267 25.12 2.52 7.45
CA THR A 267 24.36 3.25 6.42
C THR A 267 22.99 2.62 6.11
N SER A 268 22.62 1.52 6.78
CA SER A 268 21.41 0.77 6.44
C SER A 268 20.63 0.21 7.63
N ALA A 269 19.30 0.22 7.51
CA ALA A 269 18.38 -0.44 8.43
C ALA A 269 17.66 -1.63 7.77
N ILE A 270 17.18 -2.53 8.63
CA ILE A 270 16.27 -3.62 8.29
C ILE A 270 14.97 -3.34 9.04
N ALA A 271 13.85 -3.34 8.32
CA ALA A 271 12.52 -3.33 8.93
C ALA A 271 11.81 -4.65 8.72
N SER A 272 10.97 -5.05 9.67
CA SER A 272 9.97 -6.09 9.51
C SER A 272 8.60 -5.46 9.59
N LEU A 273 7.71 -5.84 8.69
CA LEU A 273 6.31 -5.46 8.70
C LEU A 273 5.51 -6.49 7.89
N ASN A 274 4.52 -7.12 8.51
CA ASN A 274 3.54 -7.90 7.78
C ASN A 274 2.55 -6.94 7.12
N ILE A 275 2.46 -7.00 5.78
CA ILE A 275 1.54 -6.17 5.00
C ILE A 275 0.40 -7.05 4.53
N GLU A 276 -0.76 -6.82 5.11
CA GLU A 276 -2.04 -7.42 4.74
C GLU A 276 -3.15 -6.37 4.90
N TYR A 277 -4.11 -6.39 4.00
CA TYR A 277 -5.22 -5.44 4.00
C TYR A 277 -6.47 -6.06 3.37
N LEU A 278 -7.61 -5.56 3.83
CA LEU A 278 -8.94 -5.90 3.33
C LEU A 278 -9.52 -4.67 2.66
N GLY A 279 -10.28 -4.84 1.59
CA GLY A 279 -10.90 -3.70 0.93
C GLY A 279 -12.16 -4.06 0.17
N GLY A 280 -12.77 -3.03 -0.38
CA GLY A 280 -13.89 -3.15 -1.30
C GLY A 280 -13.50 -2.64 -2.68
N GLU A 281 -14.07 -3.23 -3.71
CA GLU A 281 -13.99 -2.77 -5.09
C GLU A 281 -15.38 -2.43 -5.60
N PHE A 282 -15.46 -1.32 -6.34
CA PHE A 282 -16.67 -0.95 -7.08
C PHE A 282 -16.25 -0.42 -8.45
N GLY A 283 -16.78 -1.00 -9.51
CA GLY A 283 -16.29 -0.71 -10.86
C GLY A 283 -17.17 -1.19 -11.99
N LEU A 284 -16.70 -0.90 -13.21
CA LEU A 284 -17.35 -1.29 -14.46
C LEU A 284 -16.39 -2.14 -15.30
N LYS A 285 -16.93 -3.16 -15.97
CA LYS A 285 -16.25 -3.94 -17.01
C LYS A 285 -16.90 -3.62 -18.35
N PHE A 286 -16.08 -3.37 -19.37
CA PHE A 286 -16.49 -3.14 -20.75
C PHE A 286 -15.96 -4.25 -21.63
N ILE A 287 -16.86 -5.00 -22.26
CA ILE A 287 -16.56 -6.19 -23.07
C ILE A 287 -16.54 -5.81 -24.56
N PHE A 288 -15.57 -6.36 -25.28
CA PHE A 288 -15.35 -6.20 -26.71
C PHE A 288 -15.39 -7.54 -27.44
#